data_AF-A0A969T5Z6-F1
#
_entry.id   AF-A0A969T5Z6-F1
#
_cell.length_a   1.000
_cell.length_b   1.000
_cell.length_c   1.000
_cell.angle_alpha   90.00
_cell.angle_beta   90.00
_cell.angle_gamma   90.00
#
_symmetry.space_group_name_H-M   'P 1'
#
loop_
_entity.id
_entity.type
_entity.pdbx_description
1 polymer ?
#
loop_
_entity_poly.entity_id
_entity_poly.type
_entity_poly.pdbx_seq_one_letter_code
_entity_poly.pdbx_strand_id
1 'polypeptide(L)'
;MDDQQKAKMAQRMGQMHQPQITADMVKNSRSLKCSCGGEIYLQGVLLKKLSALLSPTGKEEQLPIQVLYCKDCGLIHPETDPDNVIPEHLKSKSLKIETL
;
A
#
# COMPACT_ATOMS: atom_id res chain seq x y z
N MET A 1 39.26 -0.18 -32.09
CA MET A 1 38.07 0.12 -31.26
C MET A 1 38.00 -0.95 -30.19
N ASP A 2 38.61 -0.66 -29.06
CA ASP A 2 39.02 -1.63 -28.05
C ASP A 2 37.83 -2.22 -27.29
N ASP A 3 37.83 -3.54 -27.09
CA ASP A 3 36.78 -4.30 -26.41
C ASP A 3 36.51 -3.80 -24.98
N GLN A 4 37.50 -3.17 -24.36
CA GLN A 4 37.38 -2.52 -23.07
C GLN A 4 36.42 -1.32 -23.08
N GLN A 5 36.26 -0.65 -24.23
CA GLN A 5 35.33 0.46 -24.40
C GLN A 5 33.89 -0.04 -24.56
N LYS A 6 33.68 -1.20 -25.21
CA LYS A 6 32.36 -1.86 -25.29
C LYS A 6 31.88 -2.34 -23.92
N ALA A 7 32.78 -2.90 -23.10
CA ALA A 7 32.44 -3.34 -21.75
C ALA A 7 32.02 -2.18 -20.81
N LYS A 8 32.72 -1.03 -20.89
CA LYS A 8 32.33 0.18 -20.13
C LYS A 8 31.01 0.80 -20.61
N MET A 9 30.70 0.69 -21.91
CA MET A 9 29.42 1.14 -22.47
C MET A 9 28.24 0.26 -22.03
N ALA A 10 28.43 -1.07 -21.96
CA ALA A 10 27.40 -1.99 -21.47
C ALA A 10 27.06 -1.78 -19.97
N GLN A 11 28.06 -1.50 -19.14
CA GLN A 11 27.86 -1.23 -17.70
C GLN A 11 27.04 0.05 -17.44
N ARG A 12 27.19 1.08 -18.29
CA ARG A 12 26.41 2.33 -18.17
C ARG A 12 24.93 2.16 -18.54
N MET A 13 24.59 1.16 -19.35
CA MET A 13 23.19 0.89 -19.72
C MET A 13 22.42 0.07 -18.67
N GLY A 14 23.09 -0.40 -17.60
CA GLY A 14 22.46 -1.18 -16.51
C GLY A 14 22.03 -0.36 -15.29
N GLN A 15 22.38 0.92 -15.18
CA GLN A 15 22.02 1.76 -14.04
C GLN A 15 20.81 2.64 -14.39
N MET A 16 19.63 2.02 -14.44
CA MET A 16 18.38 2.76 -14.35
C MET A 16 18.30 3.38 -12.96
N HIS A 17 18.65 4.66 -12.85
CA HIS A 17 18.45 5.44 -11.64
C HIS A 17 16.94 5.56 -11.43
N GLN A 18 16.41 4.78 -10.49
CA GLN A 18 15.02 4.90 -10.11
C GLN A 18 14.82 6.31 -9.53
N PRO A 19 13.89 7.12 -10.05
CA PRO A 19 13.70 8.48 -9.59
C PRO A 19 13.40 8.48 -8.09
N GLN A 20 14.17 9.27 -7.34
CA GLN A 20 14.04 9.40 -5.89
C GLN A 20 13.02 10.48 -5.57
N ILE A 21 12.07 10.21 -4.67
CA ILE A 21 11.10 11.19 -4.18
C ILE A 21 11.84 12.21 -3.29
N THR A 22 11.76 13.50 -3.58
CA THR A 22 12.40 14.57 -2.77
C THR A 22 11.41 15.21 -1.79
N ALA A 23 11.92 15.88 -0.75
CA ALA A 23 11.09 16.59 0.21
C ALA A 23 10.22 17.69 -0.44
N ASP A 24 10.76 18.39 -1.45
CA ASP A 24 9.99 19.40 -2.19
C ASP A 24 8.87 18.77 -3.02
N MET A 25 9.07 17.57 -3.58
CA MET A 25 7.99 16.83 -4.25
C MET A 25 6.87 16.49 -3.27
N VAL A 26 7.20 16.08 -2.03
CA VAL A 26 6.20 15.76 -1.00
C VAL A 26 5.43 17.01 -0.57
N LYS A 27 6.12 18.13 -0.32
CA LYS A 27 5.47 19.41 0.06
C LYS A 27 4.49 19.91 -1.00
N ASN A 28 4.78 19.68 -2.28
CA ASN A 28 3.93 20.11 -3.41
C ASN A 28 2.91 19.02 -3.83
N SER A 29 2.83 17.91 -3.11
CA SER A 29 1.83 16.86 -3.36
C SER A 29 0.50 17.19 -2.68
N ARG A 30 -0.57 16.49 -3.07
CA ARG A 30 -1.90 16.66 -2.48
C ARG A 30 -2.15 15.55 -1.45
N SER A 31 -2.76 15.91 -0.33
CA SER A 31 -3.28 14.94 0.64
C SER A 31 -4.45 14.16 0.04
N LEU A 32 -4.52 12.86 0.33
CA LEU A 32 -5.67 12.03 -0.01
C LEU A 32 -6.81 12.29 0.97
N LYS A 33 -7.85 12.97 0.49
CA LYS A 33 -9.02 13.34 1.31
C LYS A 33 -10.01 12.19 1.41
N CYS A 34 -10.46 11.90 2.63
CA CYS A 34 -11.60 11.04 2.85
C CYS A 34 -12.90 11.73 2.40
N SER A 35 -13.94 10.95 2.11
CA SER A 35 -15.27 11.47 1.76
C SER A 35 -15.91 12.32 2.88
N CYS A 36 -15.50 12.13 4.14
CA CYS A 36 -15.92 12.98 5.25
C CYS A 36 -15.12 14.29 5.37
N GLY A 37 -14.09 14.50 4.55
CA GLY A 37 -13.20 15.66 4.58
C GLY A 37 -11.92 15.49 5.41
N GLY A 38 -11.77 14.39 6.16
CA GLY A 38 -10.55 14.09 6.92
C GLY A 38 -9.34 13.80 6.03
N GLU A 39 -8.15 14.19 6.48
CA GLU A 39 -6.87 14.01 5.74
C GLU A 39 -5.88 13.08 6.46
N ILE A 40 -6.16 12.73 7.73
CA ILE A 40 -5.29 11.89 8.56
C ILE A 40 -5.86 10.49 8.66
N TYR A 41 -4.99 9.51 8.51
CA TYR A 41 -5.32 8.09 8.56
C TYR A 41 -4.55 7.41 9.69
N LEU A 42 -5.20 6.42 10.29
CA LEU A 42 -4.60 5.50 11.23
C LEU A 42 -4.31 4.19 10.53
N GLN A 43 -3.23 3.54 10.96
CA GLN A 43 -2.83 2.22 10.45
C GLN A 43 -3.53 1.12 11.26
N GLY A 44 -3.96 0.07 10.57
CA GLY A 44 -4.51 -1.14 11.18
C GLY A 44 -4.10 -2.39 10.42
N VAL A 45 -4.47 -3.53 10.99
CA VAL A 45 -4.28 -4.85 10.37
C VAL A 45 -5.62 -5.57 10.31
N LEU A 46 -6.05 -5.91 9.11
CA LEU A 46 -7.15 -6.84 8.85
C LEU A 46 -6.58 -8.26 8.80
N LEU A 47 -7.07 -9.15 9.66
CA LEU A 47 -6.71 -10.57 9.63
C LEU A 47 -7.69 -11.33 8.74
N LYS A 48 -7.18 -12.00 7.72
CA LYS A 48 -7.94 -12.93 6.88
C LYS A 48 -7.57 -14.37 7.18
N LYS A 49 -8.59 -15.23 7.21
CA LYS A 49 -8.39 -16.68 7.28
C LYS A 49 -8.37 -17.25 5.86
N LEU A 50 -7.24 -17.86 5.47
CA LEU A 50 -7.11 -18.63 4.23
C LEU A 50 -7.34 -20.11 4.54
N SER A 51 -8.37 -20.70 3.92
CA SER A 51 -8.67 -22.13 4.09
C SER A 51 -7.58 -22.99 3.45
N ALA A 52 -7.36 -24.19 3.99
CA ALA A 52 -6.43 -25.18 3.44
C ALA A 52 -6.65 -25.49 1.95
N LEU A 53 -7.91 -25.46 1.48
CA LEU A 53 -8.25 -25.71 0.07
C LEU A 53 -7.73 -24.63 -0.88
N LEU A 54 -7.67 -23.38 -0.43
CA LEU A 54 -7.21 -22.23 -1.21
C LEU A 54 -5.71 -21.97 -1.02
N SER A 55 -5.12 -22.51 0.04
CA SER A 55 -3.71 -22.30 0.35
C SER A 55 -2.80 -23.13 -0.56
N PRO A 56 -1.74 -22.54 -1.16
CA PRO A 56 -0.73 -23.30 -1.91
C PRO A 56 -0.02 -24.36 -1.06
N THR A 57 -0.01 -24.21 0.26
CA THR A 57 0.64 -25.12 1.21
C THR A 57 -0.28 -26.26 1.69
N GLY A 58 -1.58 -26.19 1.38
CA GLY A 58 -2.59 -27.13 1.87
C GLY A 58 -2.91 -26.99 3.36
N LYS A 59 -2.48 -25.91 4.02
CA LYS A 59 -2.73 -25.64 5.45
C LYS A 59 -3.58 -24.38 5.64
N GLU A 60 -4.35 -24.35 6.71
CA GLU A 60 -5.03 -23.11 7.12
C GLU A 60 -4.01 -22.08 7.61
N GLU A 61 -4.15 -20.85 7.14
CA GLU A 61 -3.22 -19.75 7.45
C GLU A 61 -3.99 -18.47 7.77
N GLN A 62 -3.42 -17.63 8.65
CA GLN A 62 -3.92 -16.29 8.93
C GLN A 62 -3.03 -15.26 8.25
N LEU A 63 -3.61 -14.51 7.32
CA LEU A 63 -2.91 -13.49 6.53
C LEU A 63 -3.19 -12.10 7.10
N PRO A 64 -2.15 -11.34 7.51
CA PRO A 64 -2.29 -9.95 7.88
C PRO A 64 -2.31 -9.06 6.64
N ILE A 65 -3.33 -8.20 6.53
CA ILE A 65 -3.45 -7.18 5.50
C ILE A 65 -3.36 -5.81 6.18
N GLN A 66 -2.37 -5.02 5.80
CA GLN A 66 -2.25 -3.65 6.31
C GLN A 66 -3.30 -2.76 5.66
N VAL A 67 -3.96 -1.95 6.48
CA VAL A 67 -5.02 -1.04 6.03
C VAL A 67 -4.81 0.35 6.62
N LEU A 68 -5.21 1.37 5.88
CA LEU A 68 -5.29 2.75 6.36
C LEU A 68 -6.75 3.17 6.41
N TYR A 69 -7.21 3.59 7.59
CA TYR A 69 -8.58 4.07 7.78
C TYR A 69 -8.59 5.49 8.32
N CYS A 70 -9.56 6.29 7.88
CA CYS A 70 -9.68 7.68 8.26
C CYS A 70 -9.83 7.80 9.78
N LYS A 71 -9.03 8.67 10.39
CA LYS A 71 -9.08 8.92 11.84
C LYS A 71 -10.47 9.41 12.29
N ASP A 72 -11.14 10.19 11.45
CA ASP A 72 -12.34 10.93 11.86
C ASP A 72 -13.62 10.12 11.65
N CYS A 73 -13.71 9.32 10.58
CA CYS A 73 -14.91 8.52 10.28
C CYS A 73 -14.66 7.01 10.23
N GLY A 74 -13.42 6.53 10.31
CA GLY A 74 -13.10 5.11 10.30
C GLY A 74 -13.26 4.41 8.94
N LEU A 75 -13.51 5.13 7.85
CA LEU A 75 -13.59 4.56 6.50
C LEU A 75 -12.20 4.27 5.94
N ILE A 76 -12.05 3.13 5.26
CA ILE A 76 -10.82 2.75 4.55
C ILE A 76 -10.79 3.47 3.19
N HIS A 77 -9.64 4.04 2.83
CA HIS A 77 -9.51 4.73 1.54
C HIS A 77 -9.44 3.72 0.38
N PRO A 78 -10.24 3.86 -0.70
CA PRO A 78 -10.27 2.89 -1.80
C PRO A 78 -8.90 2.66 -2.47
N GLU A 79 -8.09 3.71 -2.61
CA GLU A 79 -6.75 3.61 -3.20
C GLU A 79 -5.75 2.80 -2.35
N THR A 80 -6.09 2.52 -1.09
CA THR A 80 -5.24 1.71 -0.20
C THR A 80 -5.54 0.22 -0.30
N ASP A 81 -6.42 -0.19 -1.21
CA ASP A 81 -6.81 -1.58 -1.50
C ASP A 81 -6.57 -1.94 -2.99
N PRO A 82 -5.32 -2.00 -3.46
CA PRO A 82 -5.02 -2.20 -4.88
C PRO A 82 -5.53 -3.55 -5.44
N ASP A 83 -5.58 -4.59 -4.60
CA ASP A 83 -5.97 -5.94 -5.00
C ASP A 83 -7.44 -6.26 -4.69
N ASN A 84 -8.23 -5.26 -4.28
CA ASN A 84 -9.63 -5.43 -3.87
C ASN A 84 -9.82 -6.55 -2.81
N VAL A 85 -8.85 -6.66 -1.89
CA VAL A 85 -8.86 -7.68 -0.85
C VAL A 85 -9.65 -7.23 0.36
N ILE A 86 -9.98 -5.95 0.51
CA ILE A 86 -10.76 -5.48 1.65
C ILE A 86 -12.26 -5.71 1.39
N PRO A 87 -13.01 -6.38 2.27
CA PRO A 87 -14.45 -6.55 2.12
C PRO A 87 -15.21 -5.21 2.02
N GLU A 88 -16.20 -5.14 1.12
CA GLU A 88 -17.03 -3.94 0.88
C GLU A 88 -17.70 -3.37 2.15
N HIS A 89 -18.11 -4.25 3.07
CA HIS A 89 -18.73 -3.83 4.32
C HIS A 89 -17.76 -3.13 5.28
N LEU A 90 -16.44 -3.30 5.12
CA LEU A 90 -15.42 -2.55 5.86
C LEU A 90 -15.05 -1.23 5.17
N LYS A 91 -15.26 -1.14 3.85
CA LYS A 91 -15.08 0.11 3.09
C LYS A 91 -16.21 1.11 3.33
N SER A 92 -17.41 0.62 3.65
CA SER A 92 -18.64 1.42 3.78
C SER A 92 -19.09 1.69 5.22
N LYS A 93 -18.47 1.05 6.20
CA LYS A 93 -18.87 1.15 7.61
C LYS A 93 -17.84 1.94 8.40
N SER A 94 -18.29 2.99 9.09
CA SER A 94 -17.48 3.65 10.12
C SER A 94 -17.12 2.66 11.22
N LEU A 95 -15.82 2.35 11.32
CA LEU A 95 -15.29 1.66 12.49
C LEU A 95 -15.43 2.61 13.68
N LYS A 96 -16.21 2.21 14.69
CA LYS A 96 -16.25 2.91 15.97
C LYS A 96 -14.97 2.57 16.72
N ILE A 97 -13.95 3.39 16.51
CA ILE A 97 -12.66 3.22 17.16
C ILE A 97 -12.69 4.10 18.39
N GLU A 98 -13.09 3.51 19.50
CA GLU A 98 -12.89 4.12 20.80
C GLU A 98 -11.39 4.04 21.07
N THR A 99 -10.71 5.18 20.91
CA THR A 99 -9.34 5.34 21.38
C THR A 99 -9.36 5.12 22.89
N LEU A 100 -8.73 4.04 23.35
CA LEU A 100 -8.52 3.74 24.77
C LEU A 100 -7.65 4.80 25.44
#